data_AF-A0A9P5T3N4-F1
#
_entry.id   AF-A0A9P5T3N4-F1
#
_cell.length_a   1.000
_cell.length_b   1.000
_cell.length_c   1.000
_cell.angle_alpha   90.00
_cell.angle_beta   90.00
_cell.angle_gamma   90.00
#
_symmetry.space_group_name_H-M   'P 1'
#
loop_
_entity.id
_entity.type
_entity.pdbx_description
1 polymer ?
#
loop_
_entity_poly.entity_id
_entity_poly.type
_entity_poly.pdbx_seq_one_letter_code
_entity_poly.pdbx_strand_id
1 'polypeptide(L)'
;MSETTLKDGSTLRRFPRLSFFQWSIHLLPVLLLVCYTYSTKGPFQLASCIVLNQHCKNLSSHHIQGTFERPEFYKPVVDYYAQLFTTHEDVGGSLAVFVDGRPVIDLYAGFKDLEGIIPYNNRTLQQVYSSGKAVEGIVIARLVQQGLLDYNKKISEYWPEFAQNGKESVRLVDIMVHEAGVFYLDDDGRDLTWESLADKESFSQRLARQRHHFGGQPTRAYHAVSRGWYLNEIVRRVDPRNRTIGQIAKEELMQEYPDTDLHYSLFDHERDWDERLAPMFDYPVLRIVGRLIVPRFLQNHKRLGYPALAPLHPLVGQLIRRWSLSSKALTPRMAPFARSFRTKRAHTTESTSFSLKTNAHTLAKLMAMMANKGASIHPGQEPDLLSPEIYEEATGYHSELPCTVTFETIPLSRGGWVKTRDYYGDDVLKGVEVQGWGGAGGSLVLWVEELGIGFSYVTNAFGAPEAVLGDFRGKNLLEKVVRARKQELGLIS
;
A
#
# COMPACT_ATOMS: atom_id res chain seq x y z
N MET A 1 -11.99 -70.49 -16.54
CA MET A 1 -11.07 -71.26 -15.67
C MET A 1 -9.66 -70.86 -16.09
N SER A 2 -8.77 -70.28 -15.28
CA SER A 2 -8.76 -69.85 -13.89
C SER A 2 -7.61 -68.84 -13.74
N GLU A 3 -7.84 -67.81 -12.93
CA GLU A 3 -6.85 -67.09 -12.10
C GLU A 3 -5.53 -66.64 -12.73
N THR A 4 -5.50 -65.38 -13.19
CA THR A 4 -4.27 -64.58 -13.27
C THR A 4 -4.07 -63.89 -11.91
N THR A 5 -3.03 -64.33 -11.21
CA THR A 5 -2.67 -63.90 -9.86
C THR A 5 -2.08 -62.49 -9.87
N LEU A 6 -2.63 -61.64 -9.00
CA LEU A 6 -2.08 -60.36 -8.60
C LEU A 6 -0.67 -60.53 -8.02
N LYS A 7 0.31 -59.79 -8.55
CA LYS A 7 1.49 -59.39 -7.79
C LYS A 7 1.61 -57.87 -7.82
N ASP A 8 1.11 -57.29 -6.73
CA ASP A 8 1.47 -55.97 -6.25
C ASP A 8 2.98 -55.89 -5.96
N GLY A 9 3.56 -54.72 -6.20
CA GLY A 9 4.99 -54.49 -6.10
C GLY A 9 5.45 -53.17 -6.71
N SER A 10 4.63 -52.12 -6.64
CA SER A 10 5.09 -50.77 -6.95
C SER A 10 6.06 -50.32 -5.85
N THR A 11 7.36 -50.49 -6.11
CA THR A 11 8.43 -49.98 -5.27
C THR A 11 8.41 -48.46 -5.34
N LEU A 12 7.70 -47.83 -4.41
CA LEU A 12 7.88 -46.42 -4.08
C LEU A 12 9.37 -46.21 -3.79
N ARG A 13 10.09 -45.55 -4.70
CA ARG A 13 11.48 -45.11 -4.49
C ARG A 13 11.49 -44.24 -3.24
N ARG A 14 11.88 -44.82 -2.10
CA ARG A 14 12.20 -44.09 -0.87
C ARG A 14 13.36 -43.15 -1.21
N PHE A 15 13.12 -41.85 -1.12
CA PHE A 15 14.21 -40.88 -1.09
C PHE A 15 15.20 -41.29 0.01
N PRO A 16 16.51 -41.28 -0.24
CA PRO A 16 17.49 -41.65 0.78
C PRO A 16 17.34 -40.72 1.99
N ARG A 17 17.19 -41.31 3.18
CA ARG A 17 17.25 -40.58 4.45
C ARG A 17 18.70 -40.11 4.63
N LEU A 18 19.00 -38.90 4.19
CA LEU A 18 20.29 -38.24 4.46
C LEU A 18 20.53 -38.22 5.97
N SER A 19 21.75 -38.56 6.40
CA SER A 19 22.11 -38.47 7.82
C SER A 19 22.08 -37.01 8.29
N PHE A 20 21.86 -36.78 9.58
CA PHE A 20 21.93 -35.44 10.17
C PHE A 20 23.24 -34.72 9.82
N PHE A 21 24.34 -35.47 9.73
CA PHE A 21 25.64 -34.97 9.32
C PHE A 21 25.69 -34.49 7.86
N GLN A 22 25.11 -35.24 6.93
CA GLN A 22 25.00 -34.83 5.52
C GLN A 22 24.11 -33.58 5.35
N TRP A 23 23.02 -33.48 6.13
CA TRP A 23 22.19 -32.28 6.18
C TRP A 23 22.98 -31.05 6.66
N SER A 24 23.83 -31.21 7.68
CA SER A 24 24.61 -30.11 8.25
C SER A 24 25.64 -29.53 7.28
N ILE A 25 26.26 -30.36 6.43
CA ILE A 25 27.23 -29.94 5.41
C ILE A 25 26.57 -29.07 4.33
N HIS A 26 25.32 -29.35 3.97
CA HIS A 26 24.60 -28.59 2.95
C HIS A 26 23.88 -27.35 3.52
N LEU A 27 23.41 -27.40 4.77
CA LEU A 27 22.71 -26.28 5.40
C LEU A 27 23.64 -25.19 5.91
N LEU A 28 24.84 -25.53 6.40
CA LEU A 28 25.74 -24.56 7.03
C LEU A 28 26.19 -23.46 6.05
N PRO A 29 26.62 -23.75 4.80
CA PRO A 29 26.99 -22.70 3.83
C PRO A 29 25.80 -21.81 3.48
N VAL A 30 24.59 -22.36 3.35
CA VAL A 30 23.37 -21.59 3.09
C VAL A 30 23.05 -20.68 4.27
N LEU A 31 23.15 -21.18 5.50
CA LEU A 31 22.94 -20.41 6.71
C LEU A 31 23.97 -19.27 6.83
N LEU A 32 25.25 -19.56 6.58
CA LEU A 32 26.32 -18.56 6.59
C LEU A 32 26.11 -17.49 5.52
N LEU A 33 25.71 -17.89 4.30
CA LEU A 33 25.37 -16.95 3.23
C LEU A 33 24.17 -16.09 3.62
N VAL A 34 23.08 -16.68 4.15
CA VAL A 34 21.92 -15.92 4.65
C VAL A 34 22.35 -14.93 5.73
N CYS A 35 23.13 -15.37 6.72
CA CYS A 35 23.68 -14.50 7.76
C CYS A 35 24.56 -13.39 7.18
N TYR A 36 25.41 -13.66 6.19
CA TYR A 36 26.27 -12.68 5.54
C TYR A 36 25.48 -11.67 4.68
N THR A 37 24.48 -12.13 3.91
CA THR A 37 23.63 -11.25 3.09
C THR A 37 22.86 -10.28 3.97
N TYR A 38 22.24 -10.81 5.04
CA TYR A 38 21.57 -10.04 6.08
C TYR A 38 22.55 -9.08 6.79
N SER A 39 23.74 -9.63 7.05
CA SER A 39 25.03 -9.09 7.50
C SER A 39 25.50 -7.72 7.02
N THR A 40 25.40 -7.51 5.72
CA THR A 40 26.39 -6.65 5.05
C THR A 40 25.87 -5.98 3.78
N LYS A 41 24.67 -6.33 3.32
CA LYS A 41 24.13 -5.90 2.03
C LYS A 41 22.70 -5.42 2.18
N GLY A 42 22.23 -4.54 1.29
CA GLY A 42 20.82 -4.17 1.21
C GLY A 42 19.96 -5.29 0.62
N PRO A 43 18.64 -5.31 0.90
CA PRO A 43 17.72 -6.35 0.46
C PRO A 43 17.60 -6.51 -1.04
N PHE A 44 17.78 -5.44 -1.82
CA PHE A 44 17.54 -5.48 -3.27
C PHE A 44 18.80 -5.53 -4.12
N GLN A 45 19.94 -5.85 -3.50
CA GLN A 45 21.16 -6.08 -4.25
C GLN A 45 21.10 -7.41 -5.02
N LEU A 46 21.60 -7.42 -6.26
CA LEU A 46 21.60 -8.62 -7.12
C LEU A 46 22.30 -9.80 -6.45
N ALA A 47 21.70 -10.99 -6.55
CA ALA A 47 22.27 -12.21 -6.00
C ALA A 47 23.67 -12.53 -6.56
N SER A 48 23.92 -12.25 -7.84
CA SER A 48 25.25 -12.39 -8.47
C SER A 48 26.30 -11.49 -7.81
N CYS A 49 25.90 -10.28 -7.40
CA CYS A 49 26.79 -9.38 -6.68
C CYS A 49 27.06 -9.90 -5.28
N ILE A 50 26.03 -10.37 -4.58
CA ILE A 50 26.18 -10.85 -3.21
C ILE A 50 27.03 -12.13 -3.13
N VAL A 51 26.85 -13.06 -4.07
CA VAL A 51 27.48 -14.39 -4.03
C VAL A 51 28.80 -14.43 -4.79
N LEU A 52 28.86 -13.79 -5.96
CA LEU A 52 29.99 -13.91 -6.89
C LEU A 52 30.80 -12.62 -7.03
N ASN A 53 30.40 -11.54 -6.33
CA ASN A 53 30.96 -10.19 -6.52
C ASN A 53 30.91 -9.74 -8.00
N GLN A 54 29.90 -10.20 -8.76
CA GLN A 54 29.71 -9.90 -10.18
C GLN A 54 28.50 -8.99 -10.38
N HIS A 55 28.61 -8.05 -11.32
CA HIS A 55 27.54 -7.10 -11.65
C HIS A 55 27.12 -6.24 -10.44
N CYS A 56 28.05 -5.93 -9.53
CA CYS A 56 27.83 -5.03 -8.41
C CYS A 56 27.74 -3.58 -8.90
N LYS A 57 26.53 -3.10 -9.19
CA LYS A 57 26.32 -1.67 -9.46
C LYS A 57 26.35 -0.88 -8.17
N ASN A 58 27.13 0.19 -8.17
CA ASN A 58 27.10 1.19 -7.13
C ASN A 58 26.15 2.30 -7.58
N LEU A 59 24.99 2.42 -6.93
CA LEU A 59 24.02 3.46 -7.22
C LEU A 59 24.59 4.77 -6.67
N SER A 60 25.08 5.66 -7.54
CA SER A 60 25.59 6.96 -7.10
C SER A 60 24.44 7.94 -6.85
N SER A 61 24.63 8.88 -5.91
CA SER A 61 23.67 9.95 -5.61
C SER A 61 23.32 10.83 -6.82
N HIS A 62 24.16 10.84 -7.87
CA HIS A 62 23.89 11.50 -9.15
C HIS A 62 22.68 10.92 -9.92
N HIS A 63 22.10 9.81 -9.47
CA HIS A 63 20.88 9.24 -10.06
C HIS A 63 19.59 9.80 -9.46
N ILE A 64 19.67 10.74 -8.52
CA ILE A 64 18.51 11.55 -8.12
C ILE A 64 18.28 12.64 -9.16
N GLN A 65 17.05 12.72 -9.63
CA GLN A 65 16.58 13.73 -10.56
C GLN A 65 15.29 14.37 -10.02
N GLY A 66 14.92 15.52 -10.56
CA GLY A 66 13.73 16.28 -10.15
C GLY A 66 14.08 17.63 -9.54
N THR A 67 13.16 18.20 -8.78
CA THR A 67 13.31 19.52 -8.14
C THR A 67 13.42 19.42 -6.63
N PHE A 68 14.18 20.35 -6.06
CA PHE A 68 14.44 20.43 -4.64
C PHE A 68 14.71 21.89 -4.27
N GLU A 69 13.88 22.45 -3.39
CA GLU A 69 13.97 23.83 -2.91
C GLU A 69 14.31 23.88 -1.42
N ARG A 70 14.74 25.06 -0.94
CA ARG A 70 15.06 25.35 0.47
C ARG A 70 16.09 24.37 1.05
N PRO A 71 17.28 24.26 0.42
CA PRO A 71 18.29 23.28 0.81
C PRO A 71 18.78 23.40 2.26
N GLU A 72 18.72 24.59 2.84
CA GLU A 72 19.05 24.88 4.23
C GLU A 72 18.22 24.06 5.23
N PHE A 73 16.98 23.70 4.90
CA PHE A 73 16.10 22.91 5.76
C PHE A 73 15.95 21.46 5.29
N TYR A 74 15.75 21.26 3.99
CA TYR A 74 15.26 19.98 3.47
C TYR A 74 16.37 19.06 2.93
N LYS A 75 17.63 19.49 2.93
CA LYS A 75 18.77 18.67 2.48
C LYS A 75 18.89 17.33 3.22
N PRO A 76 18.65 17.23 4.54
CA PRO A 76 18.66 15.95 5.24
C PRO A 76 17.61 14.94 4.73
N VAL A 77 16.49 15.42 4.17
CA VAL A 77 15.47 14.56 3.54
C VAL A 77 16.03 13.96 2.26
N VAL A 78 16.60 14.81 1.38
CA VAL A 78 17.18 14.40 0.10
C VAL A 78 18.37 13.46 0.30
N ASP A 79 19.23 13.74 1.29
CA ASP A 79 20.38 12.88 1.59
C ASP A 79 19.94 11.49 2.08
N TYR A 80 18.90 11.41 2.91
CA TYR A 80 18.33 10.12 3.32
C TYR A 80 17.70 9.38 2.14
N TYR A 81 16.94 10.09 1.30
CA TYR A 81 16.36 9.52 0.08
C TYR A 81 17.46 8.92 -0.82
N ALA A 82 18.57 9.64 -1.02
CA ALA A 82 19.72 9.15 -1.77
C ALA A 82 20.32 7.87 -1.19
N GLN A 83 20.45 7.83 0.13
CA GLN A 83 21.03 6.71 0.85
C GLN A 83 20.19 5.43 0.69
N LEU A 84 18.86 5.51 0.52
CA LEU A 84 18.02 4.33 0.26
C LEU A 84 18.50 3.54 -0.96
N PHE A 85 18.90 4.23 -2.02
CA PHE A 85 19.38 3.61 -3.25
C PHE A 85 20.84 3.16 -3.11
N THR A 86 21.72 3.99 -2.56
CA THR A 86 23.15 3.61 -2.41
C THR A 86 23.34 2.42 -1.47
N THR A 87 22.43 2.23 -0.51
CA THR A 87 22.41 1.08 0.41
C THR A 87 21.57 -0.10 -0.06
N HIS A 88 20.92 -0.01 -1.24
CA HIS A 88 20.02 -1.02 -1.79
C HIS A 88 18.84 -1.40 -0.87
N GLU A 89 18.39 -0.47 -0.03
CA GLU A 89 17.12 -0.55 0.71
C GLU A 89 15.93 -0.20 -0.20
N ASP A 90 16.20 0.45 -1.34
CA ASP A 90 15.26 0.69 -2.43
C ASP A 90 15.91 0.37 -3.78
N VAL A 91 15.08 0.19 -4.81
CA VAL A 91 15.48 -0.09 -6.20
C VAL A 91 15.18 1.13 -7.07
N GLY A 92 13.95 1.64 -7.01
CA GLY A 92 13.49 2.81 -7.74
C GLY A 92 12.22 3.39 -7.12
N GLY A 93 12.11 4.72 -7.10
CA GLY A 93 10.98 5.37 -6.47
C GLY A 93 10.87 6.85 -6.80
N SER A 94 9.80 7.46 -6.29
CA SER A 94 9.63 8.90 -6.24
C SER A 94 9.21 9.38 -4.86
N LEU A 95 9.57 10.61 -4.54
CA LEU A 95 9.28 11.32 -3.29
C LEU A 95 8.81 12.73 -3.66
N ALA A 96 7.64 13.12 -3.17
CA ALA A 96 7.14 14.47 -3.33
C ALA A 96 6.66 15.04 -2.00
N VAL A 97 6.98 16.31 -1.77
CA VAL A 97 6.63 17.07 -0.57
C VAL A 97 6.20 18.47 -0.98
N PHE A 98 5.00 18.82 -0.57
CA PHE A 98 4.44 20.16 -0.69
C PHE A 98 4.35 20.79 0.69
N VAL A 99 4.64 22.08 0.77
CA VAL A 99 4.55 22.89 1.99
C VAL A 99 3.78 24.17 1.64
N ASP A 100 2.68 24.39 2.34
CA ASP A 100 1.74 25.50 2.08
C ASP A 100 1.35 25.59 0.59
N GLY A 101 1.06 24.44 -0.02
CA GLY A 101 0.69 24.32 -1.43
C GLY A 101 1.84 24.47 -2.42
N ARG A 102 3.10 24.67 -1.98
CA ARG A 102 4.26 24.78 -2.88
C ARG A 102 5.11 23.51 -2.87
N PRO A 103 5.50 22.95 -4.04
CA PRO A 103 6.38 21.79 -4.09
C PRO A 103 7.79 22.19 -3.61
N VAL A 104 8.27 21.58 -2.53
CA VAL A 104 9.65 21.79 -2.01
C VAL A 104 10.57 20.62 -2.34
N ILE A 105 10.00 19.44 -2.55
CA ILE A 105 10.70 18.24 -3.03
C ILE A 105 9.80 17.59 -4.07
N ASP A 106 10.34 17.30 -5.25
CA ASP A 106 9.71 16.44 -6.24
C ASP A 106 10.81 15.66 -6.96
N LEU A 107 11.15 14.50 -6.40
CA LEU A 107 12.33 13.73 -6.75
C LEU A 107 11.96 12.33 -7.21
N TYR A 108 12.76 11.79 -8.12
CA TYR A 108 12.73 10.41 -8.55
C TYR A 108 14.16 9.89 -8.71
N ALA A 109 14.33 8.59 -8.44
CA ALA A 109 15.66 8.00 -8.41
C ALA A 109 15.61 6.49 -8.59
N GLY A 110 16.76 5.91 -8.94
CA GLY A 110 16.93 4.47 -9.08
C GLY A 110 16.40 3.94 -10.42
N PHE A 111 15.88 2.71 -10.39
CA PHE A 111 15.65 1.91 -11.59
C PHE A 111 14.32 1.15 -11.54
N LYS A 112 13.78 0.81 -12.71
CA LYS A 112 12.60 -0.07 -12.86
C LYS A 112 12.98 -1.56 -12.75
N ASP A 113 14.27 -1.89 -12.77
CA ASP A 113 14.84 -3.24 -12.78
C ASP A 113 15.98 -3.40 -11.75
N LEU A 114 16.26 -4.64 -11.34
CA LEU A 114 17.33 -4.92 -10.36
C LEU A 114 18.72 -4.82 -10.99
N GLU A 115 18.80 -5.01 -12.31
CA GLU A 115 20.00 -4.90 -13.13
C GLU A 115 20.45 -3.45 -13.30
N GLY A 116 19.60 -2.48 -12.92
CA GLY A 116 19.86 -1.05 -12.98
C GLY A 116 20.05 -0.54 -14.42
N ILE A 117 19.30 -1.08 -15.38
CA ILE A 117 19.40 -0.74 -16.80
C ILE A 117 18.36 0.32 -17.17
N ILE A 118 17.15 0.21 -16.64
CA ILE A 118 16.01 1.03 -17.02
C ILE A 118 15.78 2.09 -15.93
N PRO A 119 16.06 3.38 -16.18
CA PRO A 119 15.93 4.41 -15.16
C PRO A 119 14.49 4.57 -14.66
N TYR A 120 14.34 4.81 -13.36
CA TYR A 120 13.10 5.32 -12.78
C TYR A 120 13.06 6.83 -13.00
N ASN A 121 12.02 7.34 -13.67
CA ASN A 121 11.94 8.74 -14.11
C ASN A 121 10.59 9.40 -13.76
N ASN A 122 10.43 10.69 -14.09
CA ASN A 122 9.21 11.46 -13.85
C ASN A 122 7.93 10.92 -14.53
N ARG A 123 8.04 10.05 -15.54
CA ARG A 123 6.90 9.40 -16.20
C ARG A 123 6.57 8.03 -15.60
N THR A 124 7.40 7.56 -14.68
CA THR A 124 7.27 6.23 -14.08
C THR A 124 6.14 6.22 -13.07
N LEU A 125 5.27 5.23 -13.18
CA LEU A 125 4.14 4.98 -12.29
C LEU A 125 4.38 3.69 -11.51
N GLN A 126 3.83 3.65 -10.31
CA GLN A 126 3.95 2.54 -9.38
C GLN A 126 2.60 2.03 -8.93
N GLN A 127 2.47 0.71 -8.78
CA GLN A 127 1.37 0.11 -8.01
C GLN A 127 1.51 0.51 -6.54
N VAL A 128 0.61 1.36 -6.02
CA VAL A 128 0.71 1.91 -4.64
C VAL A 128 -0.17 1.19 -3.63
N TYR A 129 -0.79 0.07 -4.02
CA TYR A 129 -1.63 -0.75 -3.15
C TYR A 129 -2.64 0.08 -2.35
N SER A 130 -2.69 -0.12 -1.02
CA SER A 130 -3.67 0.54 -0.17
C SER A 130 -3.48 2.05 -0.03
N SER A 131 -2.35 2.64 -0.43
CA SER A 131 -2.24 4.10 -0.55
C SER A 131 -3.33 4.67 -1.48
N GLY A 132 -3.82 3.88 -2.44
CA GLY A 132 -4.95 4.26 -3.29
C GLY A 132 -6.27 4.51 -2.52
N LYS A 133 -6.39 4.03 -1.26
CA LYS A 133 -7.54 4.36 -0.39
C LYS A 133 -7.57 5.83 -0.01
N ALA A 134 -6.42 6.53 -0.04
CA ALA A 134 -6.40 7.96 0.19
C ALA A 134 -7.19 8.71 -0.89
N VAL A 135 -6.99 8.35 -2.16
CA VAL A 135 -7.72 8.90 -3.31
C VAL A 135 -9.16 8.36 -3.36
N GLU A 136 -9.37 7.09 -3.02
CA GLU A 136 -10.72 6.52 -2.88
C GLU A 136 -11.58 7.34 -1.90
N GLY A 137 -11.03 7.69 -0.72
CA GLY A 137 -11.71 8.55 0.24
C GLY A 137 -12.06 9.92 -0.30
N ILE A 138 -11.18 10.52 -1.14
CA ILE A 138 -11.41 11.81 -1.78
C ILE A 138 -12.59 11.71 -2.75
N VAL A 139 -12.64 10.66 -3.58
CA VAL A 139 -13.76 10.44 -4.51
C VAL A 139 -15.07 10.25 -3.74
N ILE A 140 -15.08 9.47 -2.66
CA ILE A 140 -16.27 9.30 -1.82
C ILE A 140 -16.71 10.64 -1.20
N ALA A 141 -15.79 11.43 -0.65
CA ALA A 141 -16.10 12.75 -0.09
C ALA A 141 -16.68 13.70 -1.14
N ARG A 142 -16.17 13.68 -2.38
CA ARG A 142 -16.75 14.46 -3.50
C ARG A 142 -18.16 14.00 -3.86
N LEU A 143 -18.44 12.70 -3.85
CA LEU A 143 -19.81 12.19 -4.06
C LEU A 143 -20.76 12.57 -2.91
N VAL A 144 -20.25 12.68 -1.67
CA VAL A 144 -21.01 13.24 -0.54
C VAL A 144 -21.29 14.73 -0.75
N GLN A 145 -20.29 15.51 -1.20
CA GLN A 145 -20.47 16.92 -1.55
C GLN A 145 -21.54 17.13 -2.64
N GLN A 146 -21.60 16.22 -3.61
CA GLN A 146 -22.60 16.24 -4.69
C GLN A 146 -23.99 15.78 -4.22
N GLY A 147 -24.14 15.34 -2.97
CA GLY A 147 -25.39 14.82 -2.41
C GLY A 147 -25.78 13.42 -2.91
N LEU A 148 -24.88 12.73 -3.62
CA LEU A 148 -25.11 11.38 -4.14
C LEU A 148 -24.86 10.31 -3.08
N LEU A 149 -24.01 10.62 -2.10
CA LEU A 149 -23.72 9.78 -0.94
C LEU A 149 -23.89 10.55 0.37
N ASP A 150 -23.99 9.80 1.47
CA ASP A 150 -24.07 10.31 2.83
C ASP A 150 -23.45 9.25 3.73
N TYR A 151 -22.46 9.66 4.53
CA TYR A 151 -21.73 8.77 5.43
C TYR A 151 -22.63 8.05 6.44
N ASN A 152 -23.74 8.67 6.86
CA ASN A 152 -24.65 8.13 7.88
C ASN A 152 -25.78 7.27 7.29
N LYS A 153 -26.02 7.35 5.97
CA LYS A 153 -27.06 6.55 5.32
C LYS A 153 -26.68 5.09 5.21
N LYS A 154 -27.71 4.24 5.25
CA LYS A 154 -27.54 2.80 5.08
C LYS A 154 -27.17 2.49 3.64
N ILE A 155 -26.27 1.53 3.44
CA ILE A 155 -25.92 1.08 2.10
C ILE A 155 -27.14 0.53 1.35
N SER A 156 -28.10 -0.07 2.08
CA SER A 156 -29.35 -0.58 1.52
C SER A 156 -30.24 0.48 0.86
N GLU A 157 -30.04 1.77 1.16
CA GLU A 157 -30.77 2.85 0.51
C GLU A 157 -30.27 3.09 -0.92
N TYR A 158 -28.99 2.83 -1.18
CA TYR A 158 -28.38 2.92 -2.51
C TYR A 158 -28.40 1.58 -3.26
N TRP A 159 -28.32 0.48 -2.50
CA TRP A 159 -28.19 -0.87 -3.00
C TRP A 159 -29.06 -1.84 -2.17
N PRO A 160 -30.36 -1.95 -2.46
CA PRO A 160 -31.32 -2.72 -1.65
C PRO A 160 -30.91 -4.17 -1.40
N GLU A 161 -30.33 -4.83 -2.41
CA GLU A 161 -29.88 -6.22 -2.34
C GLU A 161 -28.76 -6.41 -1.30
N PHE A 162 -28.02 -5.36 -0.95
CA PHE A 162 -27.00 -5.41 0.10
C PHE A 162 -27.60 -5.76 1.47
N ALA A 163 -28.87 -5.41 1.75
CA ALA A 163 -29.49 -5.63 3.06
C ALA A 163 -29.59 -7.11 3.49
N GLN A 164 -29.37 -8.05 2.56
CA GLN A 164 -29.40 -9.48 2.84
C GLN A 164 -28.41 -9.88 3.93
N ASN A 165 -28.70 -10.97 4.65
CA ASN A 165 -27.75 -11.68 5.51
C ASN A 165 -27.11 -10.83 6.63
N GLY A 166 -27.91 -10.00 7.30
CA GLY A 166 -27.53 -9.25 8.50
C GLY A 166 -26.78 -7.94 8.21
N LYS A 167 -27.06 -7.30 7.08
CA LYS A 167 -26.38 -6.08 6.59
C LYS A 167 -27.32 -4.87 6.46
N GLU A 168 -28.57 -5.00 6.90
CA GLU A 168 -29.64 -3.99 6.77
C GLU A 168 -29.40 -2.69 7.56
N SER A 169 -28.46 -2.69 8.50
CA SER A 169 -28.10 -1.53 9.33
C SER A 169 -26.77 -0.89 8.92
N VAL A 170 -25.99 -1.53 8.05
CA VAL A 170 -24.65 -1.08 7.68
C VAL A 170 -24.72 0.21 6.88
N ARG A 171 -23.96 1.21 7.31
CA ARG A 171 -23.88 2.54 6.71
C ARG A 171 -22.64 2.70 5.85
N LEU A 172 -22.59 3.78 5.08
CA LEU A 172 -21.40 4.12 4.30
C LEU A 172 -20.17 4.30 5.17
N VAL A 173 -20.27 5.02 6.29
CA VAL A 173 -19.15 5.21 7.23
C VAL A 173 -18.62 3.87 7.75
N ASP A 174 -19.48 2.87 7.96
CA ASP A 174 -19.06 1.55 8.45
C ASP A 174 -18.21 0.82 7.39
N ILE A 175 -18.41 1.05 6.09
CA ILE A 175 -17.52 0.55 5.03
C ILE A 175 -16.19 1.32 5.05
N MET A 176 -16.24 2.66 5.14
CA MET A 176 -15.07 3.52 5.12
C MET A 176 -14.13 3.22 6.28
N VAL A 177 -14.68 2.98 7.47
CA VAL A 177 -13.92 2.75 8.70
C VAL A 177 -13.70 1.27 9.01
N HIS A 178 -13.97 0.37 8.07
CA HIS A 178 -13.72 -1.08 8.20
C HIS A 178 -14.56 -1.81 9.27
N GLU A 179 -15.80 -1.40 9.47
CA GLU A 179 -16.72 -1.96 10.47
C GLU A 179 -17.94 -2.67 9.88
N ALA A 180 -18.12 -2.63 8.56
CA ALA A 180 -19.26 -3.22 7.85
C ALA A 180 -19.34 -4.76 7.85
N GLY A 181 -18.42 -5.47 8.51
CA GLY A 181 -18.45 -6.92 8.66
C GLY A 181 -18.35 -7.76 7.38
N VAL A 182 -18.02 -7.16 6.24
CA VAL A 182 -17.86 -7.82 4.92
C VAL A 182 -16.43 -7.81 4.40
N PHE A 183 -15.46 -7.92 5.31
CA PHE A 183 -14.04 -7.72 5.04
C PHE A 183 -13.40 -8.83 4.18
N TYR A 184 -14.05 -9.98 4.01
CA TYR A 184 -13.72 -10.99 3.00
C TYR A 184 -14.99 -11.71 2.49
N LEU A 185 -14.86 -12.43 1.37
CA LEU A 185 -15.93 -13.25 0.79
C LEU A 185 -15.83 -14.71 1.25
N ASP A 186 -16.95 -15.27 1.68
CA ASP A 186 -17.06 -16.69 1.97
C ASP A 186 -16.81 -17.54 0.72
N ASP A 187 -16.27 -18.74 0.95
CA ASP A 187 -16.16 -19.73 -0.11
C ASP A 187 -17.56 -20.30 -0.41
N ASP A 188 -18.06 -19.99 -1.59
CA ASP A 188 -19.35 -20.43 -2.11
C ASP A 188 -19.19 -21.45 -3.26
N GLY A 189 -18.01 -22.07 -3.38
CA GLY A 189 -17.67 -23.03 -4.42
C GLY A 189 -17.36 -22.38 -5.78
N ARG A 190 -17.41 -21.04 -5.89
CA ARG A 190 -16.98 -20.29 -7.07
C ARG A 190 -15.59 -19.71 -6.87
N ASP A 191 -14.68 -20.04 -7.78
CA ASP A 191 -13.34 -19.48 -7.74
C ASP A 191 -13.37 -17.96 -7.87
N LEU A 192 -12.58 -17.28 -7.03
CA LEU A 192 -12.19 -15.90 -7.29
C LEU A 192 -11.07 -15.96 -8.33
N THR A 193 -11.33 -15.45 -9.51
CA THR A 193 -10.38 -15.25 -10.62
C THR A 193 -10.46 -13.80 -11.12
N TRP A 194 -9.46 -13.34 -11.88
CA TRP A 194 -9.46 -11.96 -12.39
C TRP A 194 -10.66 -11.70 -13.30
N GLU A 195 -11.09 -12.72 -14.03
CA GLU A 195 -12.28 -12.70 -14.89
C GLU A 195 -13.56 -12.61 -14.07
N SER A 196 -13.67 -13.40 -12.99
CA SER A 196 -14.85 -13.37 -12.12
C SER A 196 -15.04 -12.02 -11.44
N LEU A 197 -13.94 -11.30 -11.18
CA LEU A 197 -13.99 -9.94 -10.61
C LEU A 197 -14.30 -8.88 -11.68
N ALA A 198 -14.02 -9.15 -12.95
CA ALA A 198 -14.31 -8.25 -14.07
C ALA A 198 -15.78 -8.30 -14.50
N ASP A 199 -16.48 -9.42 -14.26
CA ASP A 199 -17.93 -9.54 -14.43
C ASP A 199 -18.66 -8.81 -13.28
N LYS A 200 -18.92 -7.52 -13.49
CA LYS A 200 -19.50 -6.62 -12.49
C LYS A 200 -20.85 -7.11 -11.95
N GLU A 201 -21.71 -7.66 -12.81
CA GLU A 201 -23.06 -8.07 -12.43
C GLU A 201 -23.06 -9.36 -11.61
N SER A 202 -22.31 -10.38 -12.05
CA SER A 202 -22.15 -11.61 -11.28
C SER A 202 -21.45 -11.35 -9.95
N PHE A 203 -20.46 -10.45 -9.96
CA PHE A 203 -19.71 -10.09 -8.76
C PHE A 203 -20.55 -9.29 -7.77
N SER A 204 -21.34 -8.30 -8.22
CA SER A 204 -22.23 -7.54 -7.32
C SER A 204 -23.23 -8.45 -6.62
N GLN A 205 -23.82 -9.42 -7.32
CA GLN A 205 -24.70 -10.42 -6.70
C GLN A 205 -23.98 -11.25 -5.63
N ARG A 206 -22.72 -11.61 -5.87
CA ARG A 206 -21.89 -12.33 -4.88
C ARG A 206 -21.60 -11.46 -3.65
N LEU A 207 -21.25 -10.19 -3.86
CA LEU A 207 -21.03 -9.22 -2.79
C LEU A 207 -22.32 -9.01 -1.95
N ALA A 208 -23.47 -8.82 -2.59
CA ALA A 208 -24.77 -8.66 -1.91
C ALA A 208 -25.12 -9.85 -1.00
N ARG A 209 -24.82 -11.08 -1.46
CA ARG A 209 -25.11 -12.32 -0.71
C ARG A 209 -24.13 -12.59 0.43
N GLN A 210 -22.99 -11.89 0.51
CA GLN A 210 -22.05 -12.09 1.60
C GLN A 210 -22.75 -11.86 2.96
N ARG A 211 -22.59 -12.80 3.89
CA ARG A 211 -23.10 -12.64 5.26
C ARG A 211 -22.23 -11.65 6.03
N HIS A 212 -22.84 -10.88 6.93
CA HIS A 212 -22.09 -10.10 7.89
C HIS A 212 -21.35 -11.03 8.86
N HIS A 213 -20.01 -10.95 8.90
CA HIS A 213 -19.17 -11.86 9.69
C HIS A 213 -19.34 -11.71 11.20
N PHE A 214 -19.91 -10.60 11.65
CA PHE A 214 -20.18 -10.31 13.07
C PHE A 214 -21.69 -10.12 13.37
N GLY A 215 -22.58 -10.69 12.55
CA GLY A 215 -24.03 -10.68 12.83
C GLY A 215 -24.64 -9.27 12.94
N GLY A 216 -24.27 -8.35 12.05
CA GLY A 216 -24.74 -6.96 12.02
C GLY A 216 -24.08 -6.02 13.03
N GLN A 217 -23.19 -6.51 13.90
CA GLN A 217 -22.51 -5.67 14.89
C GLN A 217 -21.30 -4.96 14.27
N PRO A 218 -21.19 -3.62 14.39
CA PRO A 218 -20.00 -2.89 13.97
C PRO A 218 -18.76 -3.47 14.66
N THR A 219 -17.79 -3.94 13.88
CA THR A 219 -16.55 -4.54 14.40
C THR A 219 -15.43 -4.28 13.43
N ARG A 220 -14.35 -3.67 13.94
CA ARG A 220 -13.19 -3.27 13.13
C ARG A 220 -12.45 -4.50 12.59
N ALA A 221 -12.52 -4.68 11.28
CA ALA A 221 -11.85 -5.75 10.55
C ALA A 221 -11.41 -5.23 9.20
N TYR A 222 -10.10 -5.01 9.01
CA TYR A 222 -9.57 -4.34 7.82
C TYR A 222 -10.03 -4.97 6.51
N HIS A 223 -10.91 -4.27 5.80
CA HIS A 223 -11.33 -4.55 4.41
C HIS A 223 -10.19 -4.22 3.44
N ALA A 224 -9.12 -5.01 3.50
CA ALA A 224 -7.90 -4.78 2.75
C ALA A 224 -8.16 -4.69 1.24
N VAL A 225 -9.00 -5.59 0.74
CA VAL A 225 -9.41 -5.66 -0.67
C VAL A 225 -10.87 -5.27 -0.84
N SER A 226 -11.76 -5.85 -0.02
CA SER A 226 -13.21 -5.74 -0.16
C SER A 226 -13.77 -4.32 -0.09
N ARG A 227 -13.11 -3.37 0.59
CA ARG A 227 -13.58 -1.97 0.68
C ARG A 227 -13.85 -1.39 -0.70
N GLY A 228 -12.84 -1.38 -1.57
CA GLY A 228 -12.96 -0.94 -2.95
C GLY A 228 -13.94 -1.73 -3.80
N TRP A 229 -14.16 -3.03 -3.53
CA TRP A 229 -15.20 -3.80 -4.23
C TRP A 229 -16.60 -3.30 -3.91
N TYR A 230 -16.91 -3.16 -2.61
CA TYR A 230 -18.21 -2.66 -2.17
C TYR A 230 -18.40 -1.20 -2.56
N LEU A 231 -17.40 -0.35 -2.38
CA LEU A 231 -17.47 1.07 -2.74
C LEU A 231 -17.65 1.26 -4.25
N ASN A 232 -16.98 0.47 -5.10
CA ASN A 232 -17.21 0.57 -6.55
C ASN A 232 -18.64 0.21 -6.95
N GLU A 233 -19.25 -0.81 -6.34
CA GLU A 233 -20.65 -1.14 -6.62
C GLU A 233 -21.59 -0.05 -6.10
N ILE A 234 -21.36 0.48 -4.89
CA ILE A 234 -22.15 1.58 -4.33
C ILE A 234 -22.07 2.81 -5.25
N VAL A 235 -20.86 3.20 -5.67
CA VAL A 235 -20.65 4.35 -6.55
C VAL A 235 -21.32 4.15 -7.90
N ARG A 236 -21.23 2.95 -8.50
CA ARG A 236 -21.93 2.63 -9.75
C ARG A 236 -23.45 2.78 -9.65
N ARG A 237 -24.03 2.54 -8.47
CA ARG A 237 -25.48 2.63 -8.25
C ARG A 237 -25.97 4.07 -8.11
N VAL A 238 -25.12 4.98 -7.62
CA VAL A 238 -25.50 6.37 -7.35
C VAL A 238 -24.98 7.36 -8.41
N ASP A 239 -23.90 7.03 -9.11
CA ASP A 239 -23.36 7.86 -10.19
C ASP A 239 -24.33 7.85 -11.39
N PRO A 240 -24.78 9.01 -11.89
CA PRO A 240 -25.72 9.07 -13.02
C PRO A 240 -25.21 8.41 -14.31
N ARG A 241 -23.89 8.25 -14.45
CA ARG A 241 -23.24 7.61 -15.61
C ARG A 241 -22.82 6.16 -15.31
N ASN A 242 -23.18 5.62 -14.15
CA ASN A 242 -22.83 4.28 -13.66
C ASN A 242 -21.32 3.98 -13.71
N ARG A 243 -20.50 5.01 -13.48
CA ARG A 243 -19.03 4.92 -13.49
C ARG A 243 -18.51 4.26 -12.22
N THR A 244 -17.31 3.69 -12.31
CA THR A 244 -16.53 3.25 -11.14
C THR A 244 -15.75 4.42 -10.54
N ILE A 245 -15.20 4.23 -9.34
CA ILE A 245 -14.30 5.21 -8.71
C ILE A 245 -13.08 5.47 -9.59
N GLY A 246 -12.52 4.43 -10.22
CA GLY A 246 -11.40 4.60 -11.13
C GLY A 246 -11.74 5.42 -12.38
N GLN A 247 -12.96 5.26 -12.91
CA GLN A 247 -13.46 6.09 -14.01
C GLN A 247 -13.68 7.54 -13.57
N ILE A 248 -14.22 7.79 -12.38
CA ILE A 248 -14.36 9.16 -11.83
C ILE A 248 -12.98 9.80 -11.61
N ALA A 249 -12.02 9.06 -11.02
CA ALA A 249 -10.66 9.56 -10.82
C ALA A 249 -10.00 9.96 -12.15
N LYS A 250 -10.20 9.17 -13.19
CA LYS A 250 -9.64 9.43 -14.52
C LYS A 250 -10.37 10.53 -15.29
N GLU A 251 -11.70 10.53 -15.26
CA GLU A 251 -12.51 11.43 -16.08
C GLU A 251 -12.78 12.78 -15.43
N GLU A 252 -12.67 12.89 -14.10
CA GLU A 252 -12.87 14.15 -13.37
C GLU A 252 -11.56 14.64 -12.78
N LEU A 253 -10.97 13.90 -11.83
CA LEU A 253 -9.78 14.39 -11.12
C LEU A 253 -8.59 14.65 -12.06
N MET A 254 -8.28 13.74 -12.99
CA MET A 254 -7.19 13.99 -13.95
C MET A 254 -7.49 15.11 -14.97
N GLN A 255 -8.75 15.47 -15.17
CA GLN A 255 -9.12 16.61 -16.03
C GLN A 255 -9.04 17.94 -15.27
N GLU A 256 -9.47 17.94 -14.01
CA GLU A 256 -9.42 19.10 -13.11
C GLU A 256 -7.99 19.41 -12.65
N TYR A 257 -7.14 18.38 -12.54
CA TYR A 257 -5.76 18.45 -12.08
C TYR A 257 -4.83 17.78 -13.11
N PRO A 258 -4.43 18.49 -14.19
CA PRO A 258 -3.83 17.91 -15.39
C PRO A 258 -2.41 17.33 -15.23
N ASP A 259 -1.74 17.60 -14.12
CA ASP A 259 -0.45 17.05 -13.71
C ASP A 259 -0.58 15.80 -12.81
N THR A 260 -1.79 15.23 -12.71
CA THR A 260 -2.06 14.01 -11.94
C THR A 260 -2.21 12.76 -12.81
N ASP A 261 -1.71 11.62 -12.31
CA ASP A 261 -1.83 10.30 -12.93
C ASP A 261 -2.56 9.32 -12.01
N LEU A 262 -3.83 9.03 -12.31
CA LEU A 262 -4.70 8.19 -11.47
C LEU A 262 -5.29 7.01 -12.27
N HIS A 263 -4.54 5.91 -12.34
CA HIS A 263 -4.94 4.74 -13.14
C HIS A 263 -5.27 3.53 -12.27
N TYR A 264 -6.57 3.21 -12.11
CA TYR A 264 -7.00 2.04 -11.34
C TYR A 264 -7.17 0.75 -12.17
N SER A 265 -7.26 0.86 -13.48
CA SER A 265 -7.41 -0.26 -14.44
C SER A 265 -6.27 -0.24 -15.47
N LEU A 266 -6.44 -0.87 -16.63
CA LEU A 266 -5.44 -0.82 -17.71
C LEU A 266 -5.28 0.62 -18.23
N PHE A 267 -4.06 0.93 -18.70
CA PHE A 267 -3.82 2.17 -19.45
C PHE A 267 -4.58 2.16 -20.77
N ASP A 268 -4.95 3.34 -21.25
CA ASP A 268 -5.61 3.50 -22.55
C ASP A 268 -4.67 3.12 -23.70
N HIS A 269 -3.39 3.46 -23.56
CA HIS A 269 -2.37 3.13 -24.54
C HIS A 269 -1.54 1.95 -24.05
N GLU A 270 -1.50 0.89 -24.86
CA GLU A 270 -0.78 -0.33 -24.50
C GLU A 270 0.71 -0.09 -24.19
N ARG A 271 1.35 0.86 -24.90
CA ARG A 271 2.75 1.23 -24.68
C ARG A 271 3.03 1.78 -23.28
N ASP A 272 2.06 2.44 -22.66
CA ASP A 272 2.23 2.99 -21.31
C ASP A 272 2.46 1.89 -20.27
N TRP A 273 1.97 0.69 -20.53
CA TRP A 273 2.23 -0.46 -19.67
C TRP A 273 3.73 -0.76 -19.55
N ASP A 274 4.42 -0.84 -20.68
CA ASP A 274 5.85 -1.21 -20.71
C ASP A 274 6.74 -0.01 -20.35
N GLU A 275 6.36 1.19 -20.81
CA GLU A 275 7.16 2.41 -20.64
C GLU A 275 7.01 3.03 -19.25
N ARG A 276 5.78 3.11 -18.71
CA ARG A 276 5.49 3.89 -17.50
C ARG A 276 5.42 3.03 -16.25
N LEU A 277 4.86 1.83 -16.29
CA LEU A 277 4.70 1.03 -15.08
C LEU A 277 6.03 0.38 -14.65
N ALA A 278 6.42 0.57 -13.40
CA ALA A 278 7.53 -0.14 -12.78
C ALA A 278 7.06 -1.44 -12.09
N PRO A 279 7.75 -2.59 -12.32
CA PRO A 279 7.43 -3.83 -11.64
C PRO A 279 7.83 -3.75 -10.16
N MET A 280 7.01 -4.33 -9.28
CA MET A 280 7.27 -4.37 -7.84
C MET A 280 8.15 -5.58 -7.47
N PHE A 281 9.21 -5.39 -6.69
CA PHE A 281 10.16 -6.42 -6.23
C PHE A 281 9.87 -6.84 -4.79
N ASP A 282 9.56 -8.12 -4.58
CA ASP A 282 9.30 -8.66 -3.24
C ASP A 282 10.54 -8.60 -2.34
N TYR A 283 10.34 -8.30 -1.05
CA TYR A 283 11.40 -8.43 -0.05
C TYR A 283 11.93 -9.88 -0.03
N PRO A 284 13.25 -10.12 -0.05
CA PRO A 284 13.77 -11.49 -0.16
C PRO A 284 13.30 -12.40 0.98
N VAL A 285 12.61 -13.50 0.63
CA VAL A 285 12.10 -14.47 1.60
C VAL A 285 13.19 -15.03 2.51
N LEU A 286 14.40 -15.26 1.97
CA LEU A 286 15.55 -15.73 2.75
C LEU A 286 15.93 -14.76 3.88
N ARG A 287 15.73 -13.45 3.70
CA ARG A 287 15.93 -12.47 4.78
C ARG A 287 14.84 -12.52 5.84
N ILE A 288 13.60 -12.81 5.46
CA ILE A 288 12.50 -13.03 6.41
C ILE A 288 12.78 -14.28 7.26
N VAL A 289 13.21 -15.36 6.62
CA VAL A 289 13.62 -16.60 7.31
C VAL A 289 14.80 -16.33 8.23
N GLY A 290 15.81 -15.58 7.76
CA GLY A 290 16.93 -15.14 8.59
C GLY A 290 16.49 -14.40 9.85
N ARG A 291 15.51 -13.49 9.75
CA ARG A 291 14.94 -12.76 10.90
C ARG A 291 14.26 -13.66 11.93
N LEU A 292 13.72 -14.80 11.51
CA LEU A 292 13.04 -15.75 12.39
C LEU A 292 14.02 -16.70 13.10
N ILE A 293 15.13 -17.06 12.45
CA ILE A 293 16.04 -18.12 12.95
C ILE A 293 17.28 -17.53 13.63
N VAL A 294 17.81 -16.40 13.15
CA VAL A 294 19.01 -15.78 13.71
C VAL A 294 18.64 -15.11 15.05
N PRO A 295 19.36 -15.36 16.17
CA PRO A 295 19.10 -14.68 17.43
C PRO A 295 19.19 -13.15 17.31
N ARG A 296 18.28 -12.40 17.96
CA ARG A 296 18.19 -10.93 17.84
C ARG A 296 19.51 -10.20 18.12
N PHE A 297 20.30 -10.67 19.09
CA PHE A 297 21.60 -10.06 19.42
C PHE A 297 22.67 -10.21 18.32
N LEU A 298 22.47 -11.12 17.37
CA LEU A 298 23.32 -11.27 16.17
C LEU A 298 22.76 -10.49 14.97
N GLN A 299 21.52 -9.99 15.05
CA GLN A 299 20.89 -9.16 14.03
C GLN A 299 21.27 -7.68 14.20
N ASN A 300 22.56 -7.39 14.42
CA ASN A 300 23.08 -6.05 14.73
C ASN A 300 23.18 -5.10 13.51
N HIS A 301 22.35 -5.30 12.48
CA HIS A 301 22.30 -4.36 11.36
C HIS A 301 21.55 -3.12 11.77
N LYS A 302 22.30 -2.02 11.88
CA LYS A 302 21.73 -0.68 11.80
C LYS A 302 21.15 -0.52 10.40
N ARG A 303 19.86 -0.78 10.23
CA ARG A 303 19.15 -0.31 9.03
C ARG A 303 19.29 1.20 8.95
N LEU A 304 19.26 1.74 7.74
CA LEU A 304 19.41 3.16 7.52
C LEU A 304 18.34 3.95 8.31
N GLY A 305 18.77 4.69 9.33
CA GLY A 305 17.87 5.46 10.20
C GLY A 305 17.22 4.68 11.35
N TYR A 306 17.59 3.42 11.62
CA TYR A 306 17.03 2.62 12.72
C TYR A 306 18.12 2.02 13.63
N PRO A 307 18.13 2.32 14.94
CA PRO A 307 19.15 1.84 15.87
C PRO A 307 19.01 0.35 16.25
N ALA A 308 17.80 -0.22 16.12
CA ALA A 308 17.53 -1.63 16.35
C ALA A 308 16.51 -2.15 15.31
N LEU A 309 16.69 -3.39 14.86
CA LEU A 309 15.77 -4.00 13.92
C LEU A 309 14.41 -4.24 14.59
N ALA A 310 13.36 -3.62 14.06
CA ALA A 310 11.99 -3.84 14.54
C ALA A 310 11.61 -5.33 14.47
N PRO A 311 10.72 -5.83 15.35
CA PRO A 311 10.15 -7.16 15.16
C PRO A 311 9.36 -7.24 13.84
N LEU A 312 9.23 -8.46 13.29
CA LEU A 312 8.26 -8.68 12.22
C LEU A 312 6.85 -8.44 12.77
N HIS A 313 6.01 -7.80 11.97
CA HIS A 313 4.65 -7.50 12.38
C HIS A 313 3.85 -8.81 12.60
N PRO A 314 2.97 -8.90 13.63
CA PRO A 314 2.21 -10.14 13.94
C PRO A 314 1.43 -10.72 12.75
N LEU A 315 1.00 -9.84 11.84
CA LEU A 315 0.33 -10.19 10.58
C LEU A 315 1.11 -11.22 9.76
N VAL A 316 2.45 -11.19 9.76
CA VAL A 316 3.29 -12.11 8.99
C VAL A 316 2.95 -13.57 9.33
N GLY A 317 2.82 -13.89 10.62
CA GLY A 317 2.46 -15.24 11.06
C GLY A 317 1.03 -15.64 10.67
N GLN A 318 0.11 -14.67 10.63
CA GLN A 318 -1.29 -14.92 10.26
C GLN A 318 -1.45 -15.14 8.76
N LEU A 319 -0.68 -14.43 7.93
CA LEU A 319 -0.70 -14.62 6.47
C LEU A 319 -0.23 -16.01 6.04
N ILE A 320 0.62 -16.67 6.83
CA ILE A 320 1.03 -18.06 6.59
C ILE A 320 -0.14 -19.03 6.84
N ARG A 321 -1.05 -18.69 7.77
CA ARG A 321 -2.19 -19.51 8.15
C ARG A 321 -3.40 -19.18 7.27
N ARG A 322 -3.63 -19.96 6.21
CA ARG A 322 -4.72 -19.74 5.24
C ARG A 322 -6.13 -19.62 5.85
N TRP A 323 -6.36 -20.22 7.02
CA TRP A 323 -7.63 -20.15 7.74
C TRP A 323 -7.81 -18.89 8.59
N SER A 324 -6.74 -18.11 8.81
CA SER A 324 -6.81 -16.88 9.60
C SER A 324 -7.69 -15.84 8.92
N LEU A 325 -8.35 -15.01 9.73
CA LEU A 325 -9.12 -13.87 9.22
C LEU A 325 -8.23 -12.93 8.39
N SER A 326 -6.98 -12.73 8.81
CA SER A 326 -6.04 -11.89 8.08
C SER A 326 -5.70 -12.42 6.69
N SER A 327 -5.45 -13.73 6.56
CA SER A 327 -5.20 -14.33 5.24
C SER A 327 -6.44 -14.23 4.36
N LYS A 328 -7.64 -14.50 4.88
CA LYS A 328 -8.88 -14.36 4.10
C LYS A 328 -9.11 -12.92 3.61
N ALA A 329 -8.79 -11.93 4.43
CA ALA A 329 -8.99 -10.52 4.13
C ALA A 329 -7.96 -9.94 3.13
N LEU A 330 -6.68 -10.30 3.28
CA LEU A 330 -5.57 -9.72 2.51
C LEU A 330 -5.20 -10.53 1.27
N THR A 331 -5.44 -11.84 1.30
CA THR A 331 -5.10 -12.75 0.21
C THR A 331 -6.38 -13.43 -0.28
N PRO A 332 -7.15 -12.81 -1.21
CA PRO A 332 -7.98 -13.64 -2.07
C PRO A 332 -7.06 -14.70 -2.70
N ARG A 333 -7.54 -15.93 -2.90
CA ARG A 333 -6.76 -17.11 -3.38
C ARG A 333 -5.83 -16.83 -4.59
N MET A 334 -6.04 -15.71 -5.28
CA MET A 334 -5.40 -15.25 -6.51
C MET A 334 -4.06 -14.52 -6.37
N ALA A 335 -3.80 -13.78 -5.26
CA ALA A 335 -2.71 -12.79 -5.25
C ALA A 335 -1.95 -12.68 -3.91
N PRO A 336 -1.17 -13.72 -3.52
CA PRO A 336 -0.44 -13.70 -2.25
C PRO A 336 0.84 -12.85 -2.25
N PHE A 337 1.36 -12.42 -3.41
CA PHE A 337 2.67 -11.75 -3.53
C PHE A 337 2.67 -10.61 -4.55
N ALA A 338 3.64 -9.70 -4.47
CA ALA A 338 3.75 -8.57 -5.40
C ALA A 338 3.94 -9.05 -6.86
N ARG A 339 4.59 -10.20 -7.06
CA ARG A 339 4.72 -10.84 -8.38
C ARG A 339 3.38 -11.09 -9.07
N SER A 340 2.30 -11.37 -8.33
CA SER A 340 0.97 -11.57 -8.91
C SER A 340 0.45 -10.32 -9.64
N PHE A 341 0.90 -9.13 -9.23
CA PHE A 341 0.54 -7.84 -9.82
C PHE A 341 1.50 -7.41 -10.95
N ARG A 342 2.35 -8.28 -11.47
CA ARG A 342 3.23 -7.94 -12.62
C ARG A 342 2.61 -8.24 -13.99
N THR A 343 1.41 -8.83 -14.03
CA THR A 343 0.77 -9.26 -15.28
C THR A 343 -0.34 -8.29 -15.69
N LYS A 344 -0.51 -8.04 -17.00
CA LYS A 344 -1.64 -7.23 -17.52
C LYS A 344 -2.99 -7.76 -17.01
N ARG A 345 -3.14 -9.08 -16.89
CA ARG A 345 -4.36 -9.75 -16.39
C ARG A 345 -4.72 -9.35 -14.96
N ALA A 346 -3.76 -9.12 -14.07
CA ALA A 346 -4.04 -8.67 -12.70
C ALA A 346 -4.53 -7.20 -12.63
N HIS A 347 -4.48 -6.48 -13.76
CA HIS A 347 -4.78 -5.06 -13.87
C HIS A 347 -5.99 -4.76 -14.77
N THR A 348 -6.62 -5.78 -15.34
CA THR A 348 -7.90 -5.65 -16.04
C THR A 348 -9.04 -5.36 -15.05
N THR A 349 -8.94 -5.89 -13.84
CA THR A 349 -9.91 -5.68 -12.77
C THR A 349 -9.57 -4.42 -11.97
N GLU A 350 -10.58 -3.56 -11.79
CA GLU A 350 -10.48 -2.43 -10.88
C GLU A 350 -10.79 -2.84 -9.43
N SER A 351 -9.92 -2.47 -8.50
CA SER A 351 -10.17 -2.56 -7.07
C SER A 351 -9.48 -1.39 -6.38
N THR A 352 -10.23 -0.36 -6.04
CA THR A 352 -9.68 0.91 -5.54
C THR A 352 -8.92 0.79 -4.22
N SER A 353 -9.17 -0.28 -3.48
CA SER A 353 -8.40 -0.72 -2.33
C SER A 353 -6.92 -0.99 -2.59
N PHE A 354 -6.54 -1.38 -3.81
CA PHE A 354 -5.17 -1.78 -4.11
C PHE A 354 -4.67 -1.51 -5.52
N SER A 355 -5.52 -1.23 -6.51
CA SER A 355 -5.16 -1.27 -7.93
C SER A 355 -4.65 0.05 -8.51
N LEU A 356 -4.55 1.12 -7.71
CA LEU A 356 -4.04 2.42 -8.18
C LEU A 356 -2.57 2.34 -8.64
N LYS A 357 -2.34 2.80 -9.88
CA LYS A 357 -1.03 3.09 -10.45
C LYS A 357 -0.87 4.61 -10.57
N THR A 358 0.14 5.15 -9.88
CA THR A 358 0.36 6.60 -9.77
C THR A 358 1.82 6.90 -9.39
N ASN A 359 2.16 8.16 -9.17
CA ASN A 359 3.48 8.63 -8.73
C ASN A 359 3.37 9.43 -7.41
N ALA A 360 4.52 9.74 -6.79
CA ALA A 360 4.52 10.52 -5.55
C ALA A 360 3.98 11.95 -5.75
N HIS A 361 4.31 12.60 -6.87
CA HIS A 361 3.85 13.96 -7.19
C HIS A 361 2.32 14.08 -7.10
N THR A 362 1.61 13.22 -7.84
CA THR A 362 0.15 13.16 -7.88
C THR A 362 -0.44 13.04 -6.48
N LEU A 363 0.05 12.08 -5.70
CA LEU A 363 -0.45 11.83 -4.35
C LEU A 363 -0.14 13.00 -3.42
N ALA A 364 1.09 13.52 -3.43
CA ALA A 364 1.50 14.63 -2.56
C ALA A 364 0.76 15.93 -2.89
N LYS A 365 0.47 16.19 -4.18
CA LYS A 365 -0.35 17.32 -4.62
C LYS A 365 -1.76 17.26 -4.04
N LEU A 366 -2.44 16.12 -4.19
CA LEU A 366 -3.77 15.93 -3.58
C LEU A 366 -3.70 16.07 -2.05
N MET A 367 -2.65 15.53 -1.42
CA MET A 367 -2.45 15.68 0.03
C MET A 367 -2.16 17.15 0.43
N ALA A 368 -1.54 17.95 -0.44
CA ALA A 368 -1.34 19.37 -0.19
C ALA A 368 -2.67 20.13 -0.18
N MET A 369 -3.59 19.79 -1.10
CA MET A 369 -4.96 20.33 -1.08
C MET A 369 -5.71 19.88 0.19
N MET A 370 -5.52 18.63 0.63
CA MET A 370 -6.07 18.16 1.90
C MET A 370 -5.45 18.86 3.12
N ALA A 371 -4.15 19.17 3.11
CA ALA A 371 -3.52 20.01 4.13
C ALA A 371 -4.07 21.46 4.11
N ASN A 372 -4.52 21.91 2.94
CA ASN A 372 -5.17 23.19 2.70
C ASN A 372 -6.71 23.11 2.83
N LYS A 373 -7.22 22.19 3.65
CA LYS A 373 -8.66 22.03 3.96
C LYS A 373 -9.57 21.83 2.74
N GLY A 374 -9.05 21.14 1.73
CA GLY A 374 -9.76 20.89 0.48
C GLY A 374 -9.61 22.00 -0.57
N ALA A 375 -9.07 23.17 -0.22
CA ALA A 375 -8.92 24.26 -1.15
C ALA A 375 -7.77 24.02 -2.16
N SER A 376 -7.95 24.55 -3.37
CA SER A 376 -6.98 24.48 -4.45
C SER A 376 -5.65 25.12 -4.06
N ILE A 377 -4.54 24.47 -4.47
CA ILE A 377 -3.19 25.03 -4.34
C ILE A 377 -2.82 25.91 -5.55
N HIS A 378 -3.67 25.95 -6.58
CA HIS A 378 -3.57 26.83 -7.74
C HIS A 378 -4.92 27.55 -8.00
N PRO A 379 -5.35 28.47 -7.10
CA PRO A 379 -6.64 29.14 -7.21
C PRO A 379 -6.84 29.85 -8.56
N GLY A 380 -8.00 29.65 -9.17
CA GLY A 380 -8.37 30.21 -10.48
C GLY A 380 -7.86 29.40 -11.69
N GLN A 381 -6.99 28.43 -11.49
CA GLN A 381 -6.56 27.48 -12.52
C GLN A 381 -7.16 26.09 -12.27
N GLU A 382 -7.19 25.68 -11.01
CA GLU A 382 -7.72 24.38 -10.57
C GLU A 382 -8.83 24.59 -9.53
N PRO A 383 -9.91 23.79 -9.59
CA PRO A 383 -10.99 23.89 -8.62
C PRO A 383 -10.59 23.35 -7.24
N ASP A 384 -11.32 23.78 -6.21
CA ASP A 384 -11.20 23.17 -4.89
C ASP A 384 -11.50 21.67 -4.94
N LEU A 385 -10.71 20.89 -4.20
CA LEU A 385 -10.87 19.45 -4.11
C LEU A 385 -12.16 19.08 -3.36
N LEU A 386 -12.39 19.80 -2.26
CA LEU A 386 -13.55 19.70 -1.37
C LEU A 386 -13.88 21.09 -0.82
N SER A 387 -15.16 21.35 -0.59
CA SER A 387 -15.62 22.48 0.21
C SER A 387 -15.17 22.32 1.68
N PRO A 388 -15.01 23.42 2.43
CA PRO A 388 -14.63 23.36 3.85
C PRO A 388 -15.58 22.50 4.69
N GLU A 389 -16.89 22.56 4.43
CA GLU A 389 -17.88 21.80 5.18
C GLU A 389 -17.70 20.28 4.99
N ILE A 390 -17.49 19.86 3.74
CA ILE A 390 -17.29 18.45 3.42
C ILE A 390 -15.91 17.97 3.86
N TYR A 391 -14.90 18.82 3.79
CA TYR A 391 -13.59 18.53 4.36
C TYR A 391 -13.68 18.21 5.85
N GLU A 392 -14.34 19.08 6.63
CA GLU A 392 -14.52 18.88 8.07
C GLU A 392 -15.36 17.63 8.37
N GLU A 393 -16.42 17.37 7.60
CA GLU A 393 -17.19 16.13 7.77
C GLU A 393 -16.34 14.89 7.49
N ALA A 394 -15.63 14.84 6.36
CA ALA A 394 -14.90 13.67 5.92
C ALA A 394 -13.64 13.42 6.77
N THR A 395 -12.96 14.47 7.22
CA THR A 395 -11.78 14.37 8.10
C THR A 395 -12.13 14.34 9.58
N GLY A 396 -13.41 14.49 9.93
CA GLY A 396 -13.91 14.36 11.30
C GLY A 396 -13.52 13.01 11.91
N TYR A 397 -12.98 13.03 13.12
CA TYR A 397 -12.59 11.82 13.85
C TYR A 397 -13.81 10.91 14.04
N HIS A 398 -13.66 9.62 13.74
CA HIS A 398 -14.72 8.64 13.91
C HIS A 398 -14.49 7.79 15.16
N SER A 399 -13.42 6.99 15.16
CA SER A 399 -13.09 6.10 16.28
C SER A 399 -11.70 5.50 16.17
N GLU A 400 -11.18 5.12 17.32
CA GLU A 400 -9.93 4.38 17.49
C GLU A 400 -10.24 3.04 18.16
N LEU A 401 -10.25 1.98 17.37
CA LEU A 401 -10.62 0.63 17.81
C LEU A 401 -9.55 -0.38 17.37
N PRO A 402 -9.33 -1.45 18.16
CA PRO A 402 -8.45 -2.53 17.76
C PRO A 402 -9.03 -3.26 16.54
N CYS A 403 -8.20 -3.49 15.53
CA CYS A 403 -8.58 -4.18 14.32
C CYS A 403 -8.31 -5.69 14.42
N THR A 404 -9.34 -6.50 14.19
CA THR A 404 -9.26 -7.98 14.26
C THR A 404 -8.40 -8.61 13.16
N VAL A 405 -8.20 -7.90 12.04
CA VAL A 405 -7.42 -8.37 10.88
C VAL A 405 -5.95 -7.99 10.99
N THR A 406 -5.67 -6.75 11.40
CA THR A 406 -4.31 -6.21 11.44
C THR A 406 -3.69 -6.30 12.83
N PHE A 407 -4.48 -6.48 13.89
CA PHE A 407 -4.04 -6.43 15.30
C PHE A 407 -3.47 -5.07 15.74
N GLU A 408 -3.73 -4.04 14.94
CA GLU A 408 -3.37 -2.66 15.21
C GLU A 408 -4.60 -1.89 15.68
N THR A 409 -4.40 -0.96 16.60
CA THR A 409 -5.42 0.05 16.94
C THR A 409 -5.19 1.25 16.02
N ILE A 410 -6.15 1.50 15.12
CA ILE A 410 -5.99 2.51 14.07
C ILE A 410 -7.11 3.56 14.22
N PRO A 411 -6.78 4.77 14.69
CA PRO A 411 -7.65 5.94 14.62
C PRO A 411 -8.06 6.25 13.18
N LEU A 412 -9.36 6.36 12.91
CA LEU A 412 -9.86 6.73 11.57
C LEU A 412 -10.77 7.95 11.61
N SER A 413 -10.73 8.72 10.52
CA SER A 413 -11.75 9.70 10.18
C SER A 413 -12.95 9.08 9.46
N ARG A 414 -14.05 9.81 9.34
CA ARG A 414 -15.30 9.37 8.68
C ARG A 414 -15.10 9.00 7.20
N GLY A 415 -14.22 9.72 6.50
CA GLY A 415 -13.81 9.43 5.12
C GLY A 415 -12.84 8.25 5.00
N GLY A 416 -12.54 7.56 6.11
CA GLY A 416 -11.78 6.32 6.10
C GLY A 416 -10.28 6.52 5.90
N TRP A 417 -9.75 7.67 6.30
CA TRP A 417 -8.30 7.89 6.42
C TRP A 417 -7.84 7.62 7.84
N VAL A 418 -6.59 7.20 8.00
CA VAL A 418 -5.94 7.25 9.31
C VAL A 418 -5.93 8.70 9.77
N LYS A 419 -6.26 8.93 11.04
CA LYS A 419 -6.18 10.26 11.67
C LYS A 419 -5.65 10.10 13.09
N THR A 420 -4.33 10.20 13.23
CA THR A 420 -3.68 9.92 14.50
C THR A 420 -2.75 11.06 14.90
N ARG A 421 -2.78 11.38 16.19
CA ARG A 421 -1.75 12.18 16.85
C ARG A 421 -0.69 11.19 17.34
N ASP A 422 0.58 11.49 17.11
CA ASP A 422 1.71 10.59 17.45
C ASP A 422 1.91 9.40 16.48
N TYR A 423 1.84 9.66 15.15
CA TYR A 423 2.08 8.65 14.11
C TYR A 423 3.45 7.96 14.26
N TYR A 424 3.45 6.71 14.77
CA TYR A 424 4.61 5.83 14.95
C TYR A 424 5.80 6.38 15.77
N GLY A 425 5.68 7.50 16.50
CA GLY A 425 6.85 8.27 16.92
C GLY A 425 6.86 8.82 18.34
N ASP A 426 7.99 8.61 19.01
CA ASP A 426 8.57 9.52 19.99
C ASP A 426 9.28 10.69 19.25
N ASP A 427 9.68 11.76 19.95
CA ASP A 427 10.43 12.91 19.40
C ASP A 427 9.63 13.84 18.46
N VAL A 428 10.06 14.10 17.21
CA VAL A 428 9.55 15.22 16.40
C VAL A 428 8.15 15.04 15.84
N LEU A 429 7.68 13.80 15.70
CA LEU A 429 6.29 13.51 15.34
C LEU A 429 5.35 13.54 16.54
N LYS A 430 5.89 13.62 17.77
CA LYS A 430 5.08 13.70 18.98
C LYS A 430 4.21 14.94 18.96
N GLY A 431 2.93 14.76 19.23
CA GLY A 431 1.90 15.78 19.20
C GLY A 431 1.53 16.26 17.80
N VAL A 432 2.05 15.67 16.73
CA VAL A 432 1.68 16.03 15.35
C VAL A 432 0.53 15.15 14.90
N GLU A 433 -0.56 15.77 14.46
CA GLU A 433 -1.67 15.04 13.82
C GLU A 433 -1.31 14.75 12.36
N VAL A 434 -1.29 13.46 12.02
CA VAL A 434 -1.03 12.96 10.68
C VAL A 434 -2.28 12.27 10.17
N GLN A 435 -2.65 12.59 8.94
CA GLN A 435 -3.77 11.97 8.26
C GLN A 435 -3.35 11.33 6.94
N GLY A 436 -4.04 10.27 6.50
CA GLY A 436 -3.81 9.65 5.19
C GLY A 436 -3.84 8.13 5.20
N TRP A 437 -2.98 7.50 4.40
CA TRP A 437 -2.92 6.04 4.30
C TRP A 437 -1.53 5.50 3.89
N GLY A 438 -1.30 4.21 4.13
CA GLY A 438 -0.09 3.50 3.71
C GLY A 438 -0.40 2.27 2.86
N GLY A 439 0.44 2.01 1.86
CA GLY A 439 0.33 0.87 0.97
C GLY A 439 1.28 -0.25 1.35
N ALA A 440 0.84 -1.49 1.13
CA ALA A 440 1.69 -2.66 1.19
C ALA A 440 2.95 -2.45 0.33
N GLY A 441 4.11 -2.78 0.88
CA GLY A 441 5.39 -2.60 0.20
C GLY A 441 6.09 -1.26 0.47
N GLY A 442 5.46 -0.32 1.17
CA GLY A 442 6.15 0.85 1.73
C GLY A 442 5.74 2.20 1.16
N SER A 443 4.90 2.24 0.11
CA SER A 443 4.33 3.51 -0.36
C SER A 443 3.55 4.18 0.77
N LEU A 444 3.63 5.50 0.87
CA LEU A 444 3.03 6.28 1.93
C LEU A 444 2.46 7.58 1.37
N VAL A 445 1.26 7.97 1.80
CA VAL A 445 0.55 9.16 1.33
C VAL A 445 -0.16 9.81 2.51
N LEU A 446 0.33 10.98 2.91
CA LEU A 446 -0.06 11.62 4.16
C LEU A 446 -0.16 13.14 4.01
N TRP A 447 -0.96 13.77 4.85
CA TRP A 447 -0.93 15.21 5.07
C TRP A 447 -0.84 15.54 6.55
N VAL A 448 -0.28 16.73 6.83
CA VAL A 448 -0.18 17.31 8.16
C VAL A 448 -0.72 18.73 8.06
N GLU A 449 -2.00 18.90 8.42
CA GLU A 449 -2.71 20.18 8.31
C GLU A 449 -2.00 21.29 9.10
N GLU A 450 -1.64 21.02 10.36
CA GLU A 450 -1.00 22.00 11.26
C GLU A 450 0.38 22.49 10.78
N LEU A 451 1.01 21.79 9.84
CA LEU A 451 2.30 22.17 9.25
C LEU A 451 2.23 22.52 7.76
N GLY A 452 1.02 22.45 7.16
CA GLY A 452 0.80 22.69 5.74
C GLY A 452 1.47 21.67 4.82
N ILE A 453 1.71 20.44 5.29
CA ILE A 453 2.49 19.42 4.55
C ILE A 453 1.56 18.50 3.77
N GLY A 454 1.80 18.37 2.47
CA GLY A 454 1.38 17.23 1.65
C GLY A 454 2.58 16.34 1.35
N PHE A 455 2.52 15.04 1.66
CA PHE A 455 3.66 14.12 1.58
C PHE A 455 3.28 12.84 0.84
N SER A 456 4.14 12.41 -0.09
CA SER A 456 4.08 11.05 -0.61
C SER A 456 5.44 10.47 -0.97
N TYR A 457 5.59 9.18 -0.70
CA TYR A 457 6.71 8.36 -1.14
C TYR A 457 6.17 7.10 -1.80
N VAL A 458 6.65 6.77 -2.99
CA VAL A 458 6.30 5.57 -3.73
C VAL A 458 7.56 4.86 -4.19
N THR A 459 7.54 3.52 -4.16
CA THR A 459 8.71 2.68 -4.38
C THR A 459 8.30 1.40 -5.11
N ASN A 460 9.18 0.89 -5.97
CA ASN A 460 9.04 -0.42 -6.61
C ASN A 460 9.71 -1.55 -5.81
N ALA A 461 10.25 -1.26 -4.63
CA ALA A 461 10.86 -2.21 -3.74
C ALA A 461 9.92 -2.49 -2.56
N PHE A 462 9.35 -3.70 -2.50
CA PHE A 462 8.39 -4.07 -1.48
C PHE A 462 9.11 -4.24 -0.14
N GLY A 463 8.86 -3.32 0.80
CA GLY A 463 9.51 -3.27 2.09
C GLY A 463 9.29 -4.51 2.96
N ALA A 464 10.08 -4.62 4.02
CA ALA A 464 9.86 -5.65 5.03
C ALA A 464 8.52 -5.42 5.75
N PRO A 465 7.81 -6.51 6.13
CA PRO A 465 6.50 -6.41 6.79
C PRO A 465 6.65 -6.04 8.28
N GLU A 466 7.07 -4.81 8.53
CA GLU A 466 7.31 -4.24 9.85
C GLU A 466 6.13 -3.42 10.36
N ALA A 467 5.31 -2.90 9.45
CA ALA A 467 4.13 -2.11 9.78
C ALA A 467 3.03 -2.32 8.72
N VAL A 468 1.79 -1.97 9.10
CA VAL A 468 0.61 -2.02 8.22
C VAL A 468 0.47 -0.74 7.40
N LEU A 469 0.91 0.42 7.91
CA LEU A 469 0.81 1.72 7.27
C LEU A 469 2.20 2.20 6.83
N GLY A 470 2.59 1.81 5.62
CA GLY A 470 3.92 2.11 5.07
C GLY A 470 5.02 1.31 5.74
N ASP A 471 6.28 1.71 5.52
CA ASP A 471 7.44 1.08 6.12
C ASP A 471 8.43 2.11 6.69
N PHE A 472 9.56 1.61 7.20
CA PHE A 472 10.59 2.45 7.82
C PHE A 472 11.12 3.55 6.89
N ARG A 473 11.13 3.35 5.56
CA ARG A 473 11.67 4.33 4.59
C ARG A 473 10.76 5.55 4.52
N GLY A 474 9.48 5.31 4.26
CA GLY A 474 8.46 6.36 4.23
C GLY A 474 8.34 7.08 5.59
N LYS A 475 8.39 6.33 6.70
CA LYS A 475 8.36 6.89 8.05
C LYS A 475 9.54 7.84 8.32
N ASN A 476 10.77 7.41 8.06
CA ASN A 476 11.96 8.24 8.29
C ASN A 476 11.99 9.47 7.37
N LEU A 477 11.50 9.35 6.13
CA LEU A 477 11.33 10.48 5.22
C LEU A 477 10.35 11.50 5.82
N LEU A 478 9.19 11.06 6.31
CA LEU A 478 8.21 11.93 6.95
C LEU A 478 8.78 12.61 8.20
N GLU A 479 9.46 11.88 9.09
CA GLU A 479 10.09 12.44 10.30
C GLU A 479 11.07 13.57 9.95
N LYS A 480 11.88 13.38 8.90
CA LYS A 480 12.83 14.39 8.42
C LYS A 480 12.13 15.59 7.80
N VAL A 481 11.04 15.38 7.06
CA VAL A 481 10.22 16.46 6.49
C VAL A 481 9.58 17.29 7.59
N VAL A 482 8.97 16.65 8.60
CA VAL A 482 8.36 17.35 9.75
C VAL A 482 9.43 18.10 10.54
N ARG A 483 10.61 17.50 10.76
CA ARG A 483 11.72 18.19 11.42
C ARG A 483 12.17 19.42 10.63
N ALA A 484 12.40 19.29 9.32
CA ALA A 484 12.78 20.38 8.44
C ALA A 484 11.74 21.52 8.48
N ARG A 485 10.45 21.18 8.42
CA ARG A 485 9.36 22.16 8.50
C ARG A 485 9.30 22.85 9.88
N LYS A 486 9.49 22.11 10.97
CA LYS A 486 9.55 22.70 12.32
C LYS A 486 10.75 23.64 12.48
N GLN A 487 11.90 23.32 11.87
CA GLN A 487 13.07 24.20 11.86
C GLN A 487 12.80 25.47 11.03
N GLU A 488 12.20 25.32 9.85
CA GLU A 488 11.78 26.45 9.01
C GLU A 488 10.84 27.41 9.73
N LEU A 489 9.90 26.87 10.53
CA LEU A 489 8.97 27.65 11.34
C LEU A 489 9.58 28.16 12.67
N GLY A 490 10.85 27.85 12.97
CA GLY A 490 11.50 28.22 14.23
C GLY A 490 10.94 27.53 15.47
N LEU A 491 10.23 26.42 15.30
CA LEU A 491 9.63 25.63 16.40
C LEU A 491 10.67 24.74 17.11
N ILE A 492 11.76 24.42 16.42
CA ILE A 492 12.93 23.68 16.94
C ILE A 492 14.21 24.23 16.32
N SER A 493 15.35 23.98 16.97
CA SER A 493 16.68 24.39 16.51
C SER A 493 17.27 23.49 15.43
#